data_AF-A0A3C0MH14-F1
#
_entry.id   AF-A0A3C0MH14-F1
#
_cell.length_a   1.000
_cell.length_b   1.000
_cell.length_c   1.000
_cell.angle_alpha   90.00
_cell.angle_beta   90.00
_cell.angle_gamma   90.00
#
_symmetry.space_group_name_H-M   'P 1'
#
loop_
_entity.id
_entity.type
_entity.pdbx_description
1 polymer ?
#
loop_
_entity_poly.entity_id
_entity_poly.type
_entity_poly.pdbx_seq_one_letter_code
_entity_poly.pdbx_strand_id
1 'polypeptide(L)'
;AGVAQDGRAYVLEDRSAHGLTPAAWAARAQALYHTLKADCLVVETNQGGELVRTVMAQIDASVPVREVHASRGKRARAEPVAMLYEQGRVAHVGALAELEDQMCNFTGTDPKSPDRLDALVWALTELMLKRDAVVRVRKV
;
A
#
# COMPACT_ATOMS: atom_id res chain seq x y z
N ALA A 1 -3.59 -5.92 2.23
CA ALA A 1 -4.89 -5.84 1.53
C ALA A 1 -4.91 -6.88 0.41
N GLY A 2 -6.08 -7.28 -0.07
CA GLY A 2 -6.23 -8.19 -1.20
C GLY A 2 -7.43 -7.82 -2.07
N VAL A 3 -7.48 -8.36 -3.28
CA VAL A 3 -8.62 -8.21 -4.21
C VAL A 3 -9.31 -9.56 -4.39
N ALA A 4 -10.63 -9.59 -4.30
CA ALA A 4 -11.43 -10.79 -4.52
C ALA A 4 -11.79 -10.95 -6.00
N GLN A 5 -12.30 -12.12 -6.36
CA GLN A 5 -12.68 -12.45 -7.75
C GLN A 5 -13.79 -11.56 -8.31
N ASP A 6 -14.60 -10.95 -7.44
CA ASP A 6 -15.65 -10.00 -7.80
C ASP A 6 -15.12 -8.57 -8.07
N GLY A 7 -13.81 -8.37 -7.97
CA GLY A 7 -13.15 -7.07 -8.19
C GLY A 7 -13.29 -6.09 -7.03
N ARG A 8 -13.73 -6.55 -5.84
CA ARG A 8 -13.71 -5.76 -4.60
C ARG A 8 -12.39 -5.97 -3.85
N ALA A 9 -11.88 -4.91 -3.23
CA ALA A 9 -10.71 -5.01 -2.36
C ALA A 9 -11.09 -5.06 -0.88
N TYR A 10 -10.27 -5.76 -0.12
CA TYR A 10 -10.40 -5.94 1.31
C TYR A 10 -9.11 -5.50 2.01
N VAL A 11 -9.24 -4.55 2.93
CA VAL A 11 -8.16 -4.16 3.85
C VAL A 11 -8.19 -5.16 5.00
N LEU A 12 -7.23 -6.08 4.99
CA LEU A 12 -7.22 -7.22 5.90
C LEU A 12 -6.81 -6.82 7.32
N GLU A 13 -5.71 -6.08 7.45
CA GLU A 13 -5.11 -5.73 8.74
C GLU A 13 -4.32 -4.41 8.63
N ASP A 14 -4.29 -3.64 9.71
CA ASP A 14 -3.28 -2.60 9.98
C ASP A 14 -2.24 -3.17 10.96
N ARG A 15 -0.96 -3.09 10.57
CA ARG A 15 0.20 -3.58 11.36
C ARG A 15 1.25 -2.47 11.55
N SER A 16 0.81 -1.22 11.45
CA SER A 16 1.64 -0.04 11.63
C SER A 16 2.38 -0.06 12.97
N ALA A 17 3.64 0.38 12.95
CA ALA A 17 4.50 0.42 14.13
C ALA A 17 5.51 1.56 14.02
N HIS A 18 5.83 2.16 15.16
CA HIS A 18 6.74 3.31 15.27
C HIS A 18 8.02 2.94 16.01
N GLY A 19 9.10 3.70 15.78
CA GLY A 19 10.35 3.58 16.52
C GLY A 19 11.17 2.32 16.23
N LEU A 20 10.87 1.61 15.14
CA LEU A 20 11.59 0.40 14.74
C LEU A 20 12.87 0.73 13.98
N THR A 21 13.90 -0.09 14.17
CA THR A 21 15.10 -0.07 13.32
C THR A 21 14.75 -0.55 11.91
N PRO A 22 15.58 -0.24 10.89
CA PRO A 22 15.36 -0.70 9.53
C PRO A 22 15.13 -2.21 9.40
N ALA A 23 16.01 -3.00 10.02
CA ALA A 23 15.89 -4.46 10.02
C ALA A 23 14.60 -4.95 10.71
N ALA A 24 14.20 -4.31 11.81
CA ALA A 24 13.02 -4.73 12.57
C ALA A 24 11.71 -4.50 11.81
N TRP A 25 11.55 -3.35 11.13
CA TRP A 25 10.33 -3.14 10.34
C TRP A 25 10.31 -4.02 9.08
N ALA A 26 11.45 -4.25 8.44
CA ALA A 26 11.54 -5.09 7.24
C ALA A 26 11.23 -6.57 7.57
N ALA A 27 11.77 -7.09 8.66
CA ALA A 27 11.45 -8.44 9.14
C ALA A 27 9.95 -8.60 9.42
N ARG A 28 9.32 -7.60 10.05
CA ARG A 28 7.86 -7.61 10.30
C ARG A 28 7.05 -7.59 9.01
N ALA A 29 7.44 -6.77 8.04
CA ALA A 29 6.76 -6.69 6.75
C ALA A 29 6.84 -8.02 5.98
N GLN A 30 8.02 -8.65 5.95
CA GLN A 30 8.21 -9.95 5.29
C GLN A 30 7.50 -11.09 6.03
N ALA A 31 7.49 -11.08 7.36
CA ALA A 31 6.70 -12.04 8.13
C ALA A 31 5.20 -11.93 7.81
N LEU A 32 4.68 -10.70 7.66
CA LEU A 32 3.29 -10.48 7.26
C LEU A 32 3.03 -10.92 5.82
N TYR A 33 3.96 -10.65 4.90
CA TYR A 33 3.91 -11.16 3.52
C TYR A 33 3.73 -12.68 3.49
N HIS A 34 4.56 -13.42 4.23
CA HIS A 34 4.50 -14.88 4.30
C HIS A 34 3.21 -15.38 4.99
N THR A 35 2.80 -14.72 6.08
CA THR A 35 1.58 -15.08 6.83
C THR A 35 0.33 -14.93 5.97
N LEU A 36 0.23 -13.81 5.24
CA LEU A 36 -0.91 -13.52 4.37
C LEU A 36 -0.79 -14.18 2.99
N LYS A 37 0.35 -14.82 2.68
CA LYS A 37 0.68 -15.34 1.34
C LYS A 37 0.47 -14.29 0.25
N ALA A 38 0.94 -13.07 0.51
CA ALA A 38 0.76 -11.94 -0.39
C ALA A 38 1.54 -12.12 -1.70
N ASP A 39 1.15 -11.42 -2.75
CA ASP A 39 1.86 -11.46 -4.03
C ASP A 39 3.12 -10.59 -4.01
N CYS A 40 3.09 -9.45 -3.31
CA CYS A 40 4.24 -8.57 -3.15
C CYS A 40 4.12 -7.63 -1.95
N LEU A 41 5.24 -7.00 -1.58
CA LEU A 41 5.30 -5.83 -0.71
C LEU A 41 5.42 -4.56 -1.55
N VAL A 42 4.52 -3.60 -1.35
CA VAL A 42 4.60 -2.27 -1.98
C VAL A 42 5.30 -1.32 -1.03
N VAL A 43 6.37 -0.66 -1.49
CA VAL A 43 7.17 0.23 -0.64
C VAL A 43 7.42 1.57 -1.32
N GLU A 44 7.07 2.65 -0.63
CA GLU A 44 7.41 4.01 -1.08
C GLU A 44 8.90 4.28 -0.89
N THR A 45 9.60 4.70 -1.94
CA THR A 45 11.06 4.90 -1.95
C THR A 45 11.50 6.36 -2.05
N ASN A 46 10.59 7.29 -1.79
CA ASN A 46 10.89 8.73 -1.77
C ASN A 46 12.00 9.10 -0.78
N GLN A 47 12.09 8.36 0.33
CA GLN A 47 13.10 8.56 1.36
C GLN A 47 13.76 7.22 1.67
N GLY A 48 15.04 7.09 1.31
CA GLY A 48 15.82 5.89 1.66
C GLY A 48 15.51 4.66 0.82
N GLY A 49 15.22 4.79 -0.48
CA GLY A 49 15.01 3.65 -1.38
C GLY A 49 16.17 2.63 -1.38
N GLU A 50 17.42 3.09 -1.32
CA GLU A 50 18.59 2.21 -1.19
C GLU A 50 18.59 1.41 0.12
N LEU A 51 18.21 2.06 1.23
CA LEU A 51 18.07 1.40 2.53
C LEU A 51 16.99 0.31 2.48
N VAL A 52 15.83 0.61 1.87
CA VAL A 52 14.74 -0.36 1.68
C VAL A 52 15.24 -1.57 0.91
N ARG A 53 15.86 -1.37 -0.27
CA ARG A 53 16.38 -2.46 -1.11
C ARG A 53 17.37 -3.33 -0.34
N THR A 54 18.32 -2.68 0.32
CA THR A 54 19.40 -3.36 1.03
C THR A 54 18.85 -4.21 2.17
N VAL A 55 18.01 -3.64 3.03
CA VAL A 55 17.49 -4.35 4.20
C VAL A 55 16.52 -5.46 3.80
N MET A 56 15.65 -5.23 2.81
CA MET A 56 14.74 -6.27 2.34
C MET A 56 15.51 -7.47 1.77
N ALA A 57 16.51 -7.22 0.91
CA ALA A 57 17.33 -8.27 0.31
C ALA A 57 18.20 -9.02 1.34
N GLN A 58 18.65 -8.34 2.40
CA GLN A 58 19.43 -8.97 3.47
C GLN A 58 18.61 -9.95 4.32
N ILE A 59 17.32 -9.70 4.51
CA ILE A 59 16.46 -10.56 5.34
C ILE A 59 15.91 -11.73 4.52
N ASP A 60 15.30 -11.44 3.36
CA ASP A 60 14.76 -12.45 2.45
C ASP A 60 14.66 -11.87 1.04
N ALA A 61 15.63 -12.21 0.18
CA ALA A 61 15.67 -11.78 -1.20
C ALA A 61 14.59 -12.44 -2.09
N SER A 62 13.86 -13.44 -1.60
CA SER A 62 12.79 -14.10 -2.36
C SER A 62 11.48 -13.32 -2.36
N VAL A 63 11.29 -12.40 -1.41
CA VAL A 63 10.06 -11.60 -1.28
C VAL A 63 9.98 -10.58 -2.40
N PRO A 64 8.93 -10.60 -3.26
CA PRO A 64 8.76 -9.62 -4.31
C PRO A 64 8.46 -8.24 -3.73
N VAL A 65 9.35 -7.27 -3.97
CA VAL A 65 9.16 -5.87 -3.59
C VAL A 65 8.79 -5.04 -4.82
N ARG A 66 7.75 -4.23 -4.70
CA ARG A 66 7.29 -3.24 -5.68
C ARG A 66 7.56 -1.86 -5.14
N GLU A 67 8.54 -1.20 -5.73
CA GLU A 67 8.88 0.16 -5.34
C GLU A 67 7.95 1.16 -6.03
N VAL A 68 7.46 2.12 -5.25
CA VAL A 68 6.63 3.22 -5.73
C VAL A 68 7.24 4.55 -5.32
N HIS A 69 7.07 5.54 -6.17
CA HIS A 69 7.54 6.90 -5.93
C HIS A 69 6.33 7.84 -5.94
N ALA A 70 6.18 8.66 -4.90
CA ALA A 70 5.11 9.65 -4.86
C ALA A 70 5.51 10.88 -5.69
N SER A 71 5.00 10.96 -6.91
CA SER A 71 5.19 12.13 -7.79
C SER A 71 4.09 13.18 -7.63
N ARG A 72 2.98 12.82 -6.97
CA ARG A 72 1.82 13.69 -6.76
C ARG A 72 1.58 13.90 -5.27
N GLY A 73 1.02 15.06 -4.94
CA GLY A 73 0.62 15.38 -3.57
C GLY A 73 -0.36 14.36 -3.00
N LYS A 74 -0.33 14.17 -1.68
CA LYS A 74 -1.12 13.16 -0.96
C LYS A 74 -2.62 13.16 -1.28
N ARG A 75 -3.23 14.34 -1.40
CA ARG A 75 -4.66 14.47 -1.76
C ARG A 75 -4.97 13.87 -3.14
N ALA A 76 -4.13 14.20 -4.14
CA ALA A 76 -4.31 13.71 -5.50
C ALA A 76 -4.03 12.20 -5.64
N ARG A 77 -3.25 11.62 -4.72
CA ARG A 77 -3.06 10.16 -4.65
C ARG A 77 -4.24 9.46 -3.97
N ALA A 78 -4.80 10.06 -2.91
CA ALA A 78 -5.89 9.48 -2.13
C ALA A 78 -7.25 9.57 -2.84
N GLU A 79 -7.49 10.61 -3.64
CA GLU A 79 -8.77 10.86 -4.31
C GLU A 79 -9.30 9.66 -5.14
N PRO A 80 -8.51 9.02 -6.02
CA PRO A 80 -8.97 7.83 -6.75
C PRO A 80 -9.35 6.66 -5.84
N VAL A 81 -8.69 6.53 -4.70
CA VAL A 81 -8.99 5.47 -3.71
C VAL A 81 -10.27 5.81 -2.96
N ALA A 82 -10.51 7.08 -2.61
CA ALA A 82 -11.76 7.52 -2.01
C ALA A 82 -12.96 7.22 -2.91
N MET A 83 -12.82 7.40 -4.23
CA MET A 83 -13.88 7.02 -5.19
C MET A 83 -14.18 5.51 -5.17
N LEU A 84 -13.19 4.64 -4.92
CA LEU A 84 -13.44 3.20 -4.80
C LEU A 84 -14.25 2.88 -3.53
N TYR A 85 -14.00 3.59 -2.42
CA TYR A 85 -14.81 3.49 -1.21
C TYR A 85 -16.24 3.97 -1.44
N GLU A 86 -16.43 5.12 -2.10
CA GLU A 86 -17.75 5.67 -2.41
C GLU A 86 -18.58 4.70 -3.28
N GLN A 87 -17.92 3.97 -4.18
CA GLN A 87 -18.55 2.93 -5.02
C GLN A 87 -18.81 1.61 -4.27
N GLY A 88 -18.48 1.49 -2.98
CA GLY A 88 -18.63 0.26 -2.20
C GLY A 88 -17.66 -0.87 -2.61
N ARG A 89 -16.61 -0.53 -3.37
CA ARG A 89 -15.64 -1.49 -3.93
C ARG A 89 -14.49 -1.82 -2.99
N VAL A 90 -14.39 -1.14 -1.86
CA VAL A 90 -13.40 -1.43 -0.80
C VAL A 90 -14.13 -1.66 0.52
N ALA A 91 -13.71 -2.66 1.26
CA ALA A 91 -14.19 -2.95 2.61
C ALA A 91 -13.02 -3.25 3.56
N HIS A 92 -13.21 -3.02 4.86
CA HIS A 92 -12.25 -3.42 5.89
C HIS A 92 -12.71 -4.73 6.52
N VAL A 93 -11.76 -5.62 6.83
CA VAL A 93 -12.05 -6.88 7.52
C VAL A 93 -12.01 -6.62 9.02
N GLY A 94 -13.17 -6.31 9.58
CA GLY A 94 -13.29 -5.88 10.98
C GLY A 94 -12.92 -4.41 11.17
N ALA A 95 -12.88 -3.97 12.43
CA ALA A 95 -12.53 -2.60 12.79
C ALA A 95 -11.01 -2.40 12.73
N LEU A 96 -10.59 -1.31 12.10
CA LEU A 96 -9.20 -0.89 11.98
C LEU A 96 -9.07 0.52 12.55
N ALA A 97 -9.44 0.67 13.82
CA ALA A 97 -9.77 1.96 14.45
C ALA A 97 -8.72 3.07 14.20
N GLU A 98 -7.42 2.82 14.42
CA GLU A 98 -6.40 3.86 14.20
C GLU A 98 -6.28 4.29 12.74
N LEU A 99 -6.44 3.35 11.81
CA LEU A 99 -6.45 3.63 10.37
C LEU A 99 -7.74 4.37 9.98
N GLU A 100 -8.89 3.91 10.47
CA GLU A 100 -10.20 4.53 10.23
C GLU A 100 -10.24 5.97 10.77
N ASP A 101 -9.69 6.21 11.96
CA ASP A 101 -9.53 7.53 12.54
C ASP A 101 -8.66 8.43 11.66
N GLN A 102 -7.55 7.91 11.11
CA GLN A 102 -6.74 8.67 10.15
C GLN A 102 -7.50 8.97 8.86
N MET A 103 -8.32 8.03 8.37
CA MET A 103 -9.15 8.22 7.19
C MET A 103 -10.19 9.33 7.42
N CYS A 104 -10.87 9.32 8.56
CA CYS A 104 -11.88 10.32 8.90
C CYS A 104 -11.30 11.72 9.13
N ASN A 105 -10.08 11.80 9.67
CA ASN A 105 -9.42 13.08 9.95
C ASN A 105 -8.64 13.65 8.75
N PHE A 106 -8.48 12.89 7.66
CA PHE A 106 -7.66 13.31 6.54
C PHE A 106 -8.35 14.39 5.69
N THR A 107 -7.80 15.58 5.73
CA THR A 107 -8.29 16.73 4.94
C THR A 107 -7.53 16.92 3.61
N GLY A 108 -6.38 16.26 3.48
CA GLY A 108 -5.49 16.39 2.33
C GLY A 108 -4.63 17.65 2.34
N THR A 109 -4.79 18.55 3.32
CA THR A 109 -4.01 19.79 3.46
C THR A 109 -2.97 19.72 4.58
N ASP A 110 -2.98 18.66 5.40
CA ASP A 110 -2.07 18.58 6.54
C ASP A 110 -0.60 18.60 6.08
N PRO A 111 0.34 19.17 6.85
CA PRO A 111 1.74 19.24 6.42
C PRO A 111 2.40 17.87 6.29
N LYS A 112 2.00 16.93 7.16
CA LYS A 112 2.48 15.55 7.15
C LYS A 112 1.44 14.64 6.50
N SER A 113 1.92 13.69 5.73
CA SER A 113 1.06 12.65 5.16
C SER A 113 0.82 11.56 6.22
N PRO A 114 -0.43 11.10 6.42
CA PRO A 114 -0.75 10.08 7.42
C PRO A 114 -0.13 8.74 7.02
N ASP A 115 0.65 8.15 7.92
CA ASP A 115 1.42 6.93 7.70
C ASP A 115 0.55 5.71 7.34
N ARG A 116 -0.56 5.48 8.05
CA ARG A 116 -1.45 4.31 7.84
C ARG A 116 -2.25 4.47 6.56
N LEU A 117 -2.87 5.64 6.39
CA LEU A 117 -3.66 5.95 5.20
C LEU A 117 -2.79 5.92 3.93
N ASP A 118 -1.55 6.42 3.96
CA ASP A 118 -0.65 6.32 2.80
C ASP A 118 -0.36 4.87 2.41
N ALA A 119 -0.07 4.01 3.39
CA ALA A 119 0.15 2.59 3.15
C ALA A 119 -1.09 1.94 2.52
N LEU A 120 -2.29 2.28 3.01
CA LEU A 120 -3.56 1.83 2.45
C LEU A 120 -3.77 2.33 1.01
N VAL A 121 -3.51 3.60 0.74
CA VAL A 121 -3.65 4.20 -0.59
C VAL A 121 -2.73 3.50 -1.59
N TRP A 122 -1.48 3.22 -1.21
CA TRP A 122 -0.55 2.49 -2.07
C TRP A 122 -1.00 1.06 -2.33
N ALA A 123 -1.44 0.34 -1.30
CA ALA A 123 -1.93 -1.03 -1.46
C ALA A 123 -3.14 -1.10 -2.41
N LEU A 124 -4.13 -0.22 -2.24
CA LEU A 124 -5.32 -0.18 -3.11
C LEU A 124 -5.00 0.32 -4.52
N THR A 125 -4.02 1.22 -4.66
CA THR A 125 -3.55 1.66 -5.98
C THR A 125 -2.91 0.51 -6.74
N GLU A 126 -2.04 -0.28 -6.08
CA GLU A 126 -1.43 -1.48 -6.67
C GLU A 126 -2.49 -2.47 -7.14
N LEU A 127 -3.47 -2.75 -6.27
CA LEU A 127 -4.47 -3.80 -6.50
C LEU A 127 -5.55 -3.42 -7.52
N MET A 128 -5.94 -2.14 -7.59
CA MET A 128 -7.18 -1.74 -8.29
C MET A 128 -6.99 -0.66 -9.36
N LEU A 129 -5.89 0.10 -9.32
CA LEU A 129 -5.73 1.30 -10.16
C LEU A 129 -4.54 1.21 -11.12
N LYS A 130 -3.59 0.29 -10.87
CA LYS A 130 -2.60 -0.04 -11.89
C LYS A 130 -3.32 -0.69 -13.06
N ARG A 131 -3.22 -0.06 -14.24
CA ARG A 131 -3.58 -0.69 -15.49
C ARG A 131 -2.57 -1.78 -15.76
N ASP A 132 -3.01 -3.02 -15.91
CA ASP A 132 -2.28 -3.97 -16.73
C ASP A 132 -2.12 -3.33 -18.10
N ALA A 133 -0.87 -3.04 -18.47
CA ALA A 133 -0.54 -2.61 -19.82
C ALA A 133 -0.76 -3.81 -20.74
N VAL A 134 -2.03 -4.11 -21.05
CA VAL A 134 -2.36 -4.96 -22.19
C VAL A 134 -1.94 -4.15 -23.42
N VAL A 135 -0.74 -4.43 -23.91
CA VAL A 135 -0.21 -3.90 -25.17
C VAL A 135 -1.20 -4.28 -26.26
N ARG A 136 -2.07 -3.35 -26.64
CA ARG A 136 -2.91 -3.50 -27.82
C ARG A 136 -2.01 -3.26 -29.02
N VAL A 137 -1.48 -4.34 -29.59
CA VAL A 137 -0.84 -4.29 -30.91
C VAL A 137 -1.91 -3.80 -31.89
N ARG A 138 -1.76 -2.58 -32.41
CA ARG A 138 -2.54 -2.12 -33.56
C ARG A 138 -2.05 -2.92 -34.76
N LYS A 139 -2.92 -3.73 -35.37
CA LYS A 139 -2.67 -4.22 -36.73
C LYS A 139 -2.65 -3.01 -37.66
N VAL A 140 -1.56 -2.87 -38.40
CA VAL A 140 -1.42 -2.00 -39.57
C VAL A 140 -2.06 -2.71 -40.76
#